data_AF-A0A4Y2DYE7-F1
#
_entry.id   AF-A0A4Y2DYE7-F1
#
_cell.length_a   1.000
_cell.length_b   1.000
_cell.length_c   1.000
_cell.angle_alpha   90.00
_cell.angle_beta   90.00
_cell.angle_gamma   90.00
#
_symmetry.space_group_name_H-M   'P 1'
#
loop_
_entity.id
_entity.type
_entity.pdbx_description
1 polymer ?
#
loop_
_entity_poly.entity_id
_entity_poly.type
_entity_poly.pdbx_seq_one_letter_code
_entity_poly.pdbx_strand_id
1 'polypeptide(L)'
;MLSAFVSFRRKRGKADVAESYFLRAIQLDPEFVPAISSLASLYAGEAGRLQDAERLYVWAIHLDPEDADVLNNYGFFLETHGGLRFSTLFTQHIIHRQMKK
;
A
#
# COMPACT_ATOMS: atom_id res chain seq x y z
N MET A 1 27.84 -11.54 10.52
CA MET A 1 26.48 -11.81 11.05
C MET A 1 25.94 -10.64 11.89
N LEU A 2 26.71 -10.00 12.78
CA LEU A 2 26.24 -8.84 13.56
C LEU A 2 25.77 -7.64 12.72
N SER A 3 26.47 -7.30 11.63
CA SER A 3 26.15 -6.12 10.79
C SER A 3 24.81 -6.25 10.07
N ALA A 4 24.44 -7.47 9.64
CA ALA A 4 23.15 -7.75 9.03
C ALA A 4 22.00 -7.64 10.05
N PHE A 5 22.23 -8.10 11.28
CA PHE A 5 21.27 -7.99 12.38
C PHE A 5 21.05 -6.53 12.81
N VAL A 6 22.12 -5.74 12.94
CA VAL A 6 22.04 -4.30 13.24
C VAL A 6 21.32 -3.55 12.11
N SER A 7 21.62 -3.87 10.85
CA SER A 7 20.94 -3.28 9.68
C SER A 7 19.44 -3.63 9.65
N PHE A 8 19.10 -4.89 9.92
CA PHE A 8 17.72 -5.36 10.00
C PHE A 8 16.93 -4.65 11.11
N ARG A 9 17.47 -4.57 12.33
CA ARG A 9 16.83 -3.84 13.44
C ARG A 9 16.66 -2.36 13.14
N ARG A 10 17.66 -1.74 12.49
CA ARG A 10 17.57 -0.34 12.06
C ARG A 10 16.50 -0.13 11.00
N LYS A 11 16.37 -1.05 10.03
CA LYS A 11 15.30 -1.00 9.02
C LYS A 11 13.92 -1.13 9.65
N ARG A 12 13.72 -2.10 10.55
CA ARG A 12 12.48 -2.28 11.32
C ARG A 12 12.13 -1.03 12.13
N GLY A 13 13.05 -0.50 12.93
CA GLY A 13 12.78 0.70 13.72
C GLY A 13 12.44 1.95 12.88
N LYS A 14 12.96 2.04 11.65
CA LYS A 14 12.57 3.12 10.71
C LYS A 14 11.18 2.89 10.12
N ALA A 15 10.83 1.64 9.83
CA ALA A 15 9.51 1.26 9.35
C ALA A 15 8.44 1.55 10.41
N ASP A 16 8.67 1.17 11.66
CA ASP A 16 7.73 1.40 12.78
C ASP A 16 7.47 2.92 12.98
N VAL A 17 8.51 3.74 12.87
CA VAL A 17 8.39 5.20 12.95
C VAL A 17 7.60 5.75 11.76
N ALA A 18 7.89 5.31 10.54
CA ALA A 18 7.16 5.73 9.35
C ALA A 18 5.67 5.36 9.41
N GLU A 19 5.35 4.13 9.85
CA GLU A 19 3.97 3.67 10.08
C GLU A 19 3.24 4.61 11.03
N SER A 20 3.86 4.99 12.16
CA SER A 20 3.24 5.91 13.11
C SER A 20 2.91 7.28 12.51
N TYR A 21 3.78 7.81 11.64
CA TYR A 21 3.55 9.08 10.96
C TYR A 21 2.40 9.00 9.95
N PHE A 22 2.37 7.95 9.13
CA PHE A 22 1.29 7.77 8.15
C PHE A 22 -0.05 7.52 8.83
N LEU A 23 -0.09 6.69 9.87
CA LEU A 23 -1.32 6.49 10.66
C LEU A 23 -1.79 7.79 11.29
N ARG A 24 -0.88 8.63 11.79
CA ARG A 24 -1.26 9.94 12.32
C ARG A 24 -1.78 10.89 11.24
N ALA A 25 -1.18 10.88 10.05
CA ALA A 25 -1.68 11.66 8.92
C ALA A 25 -3.09 11.23 8.53
N ILE A 26 -3.34 9.92 8.43
CA ILE A 26 -4.67 9.35 8.13
C ILE A 26 -5.69 9.65 9.24
N GLN A 27 -5.27 9.72 10.50
CA GLN A 27 -6.15 10.14 11.60
C GLN A 27 -6.57 11.61 11.50
N LEU A 28 -5.68 12.47 11.01
CA LEU A 28 -5.95 13.90 10.84
C LEU A 28 -6.76 14.17 9.58
N ASP A 29 -6.45 13.46 8.50
CA ASP A 29 -7.15 13.51 7.23
C ASP A 29 -7.32 12.09 6.67
N PRO A 30 -8.50 11.48 6.88
CA PRO A 30 -8.80 10.14 6.39
C PRO A 30 -8.80 10.01 4.86
N GLU A 31 -8.86 11.11 4.11
CA GLU A 31 -8.87 11.10 2.65
C GLU A 31 -7.50 11.47 2.06
N PHE A 32 -6.46 11.61 2.89
CA PHE A 32 -5.13 11.96 2.44
C PHE A 32 -4.43 10.79 1.72
N VAL A 33 -4.74 10.66 0.42
CA VAL A 33 -4.26 9.62 -0.48
C VAL A 33 -2.75 9.37 -0.41
N PRO A 34 -1.87 10.40 -0.37
CA PRO A 34 -0.42 10.18 -0.27
C PRO A 34 0.02 9.42 0.98
N ALA A 35 -0.63 9.63 2.14
CA ALA A 35 -0.29 8.89 3.35
C ALA A 35 -0.80 7.45 3.29
N ILE A 36 -1.98 7.23 2.71
CA ILE A 36 -2.58 5.90 2.54
C ILE A 36 -1.72 5.06 1.59
N SER A 37 -1.30 5.62 0.46
CA SER A 37 -0.46 4.93 -0.53
C SER A 37 0.95 4.64 -0.02
N SER A 38 1.51 5.56 0.77
CA SER A 38 2.80 5.38 1.44
C SER A 38 2.76 4.29 2.51
N LEU A 39 1.67 4.21 3.27
CA LEU A 39 1.45 3.13 4.24
C LEU A 39 1.25 1.78 3.54
N ALA A 40 0.54 1.76 2.41
CA ALA A 40 0.38 0.56 1.58
C ALA A 40 1.74 0.04 1.08
N SER A 41 2.58 0.93 0.57
CA SER A 41 3.95 0.63 0.13
C SER A 41 4.82 0.09 1.27
N LEU A 42 4.68 0.66 2.47
CA LEU A 42 5.40 0.19 3.65
C LEU A 42 4.99 -1.25 4.00
N TYR A 43 3.69 -1.55 4.02
CA TYR A 43 3.18 -2.89 4.32
C TYR A 43 3.50 -3.92 3.23
N ALA A 44 3.58 -3.50 1.97
CA ALA A 44 4.00 -4.35 0.87
C ALA A 44 5.43 -4.91 1.08
N GLY A 45 6.31 -4.11 1.68
CA GLY A 45 7.67 -4.52 2.03
C GLY A 45 7.77 -5.47 3.23
N GLU A 46 6.67 -5.72 3.96
CA GLU A 46 6.66 -6.57 5.14
C GLU A 46 6.01 -7.93 4.87
N ALA A 47 6.79 -8.99 5.09
CA ALA A 47 6.27 -10.35 5.04
C ALA A 47 5.12 -10.52 6.04
N GLY A 48 3.94 -10.91 5.53
CA GLY A 48 2.73 -11.12 6.33
C GLY A 48 1.73 -9.96 6.34
N ARG A 49 2.04 -8.81 5.71
CA ARG A 49 1.13 -7.65 5.63
C ARG A 49 0.62 -7.33 4.22
N LEU A 50 0.81 -8.25 3.27
CA LEU A 50 0.41 -8.06 1.87
C LEU A 50 -1.09 -7.80 1.71
N GLN A 51 -1.94 -8.47 2.51
CA GLN A 51 -3.38 -8.23 2.48
C GLN A 51 -3.74 -6.84 3.01
N ASP A 52 -2.98 -6.31 3.97
CA ASP A 52 -3.20 -4.97 4.52
C ASP A 52 -2.78 -3.92 3.49
N ALA A 53 -1.63 -4.13 2.83
CA ALA A 53 -1.17 -3.30 1.73
C ALA A 53 -2.22 -3.23 0.61
N GLU A 54 -2.77 -4.37 0.18
CA GLU A 54 -3.81 -4.42 -0.83
C GLU A 54 -5.05 -3.60 -0.44
N ARG A 55 -5.55 -3.75 0.80
CA ARG A 55 -6.72 -2.98 1.26
C ARG A 55 -6.46 -1.48 1.23
N LEU A 56 -5.25 -1.04 1.60
CA LEU A 56 -4.87 0.37 1.57
C LEU A 56 -4.75 0.88 0.13
N TYR A 57 -4.15 0.12 -0.79
CA TYR A 57 -4.10 0.51 -2.20
C TYR A 57 -5.50 0.62 -2.81
N VAL A 58 -6.36 -0.37 -2.57
CA VAL A 58 -7.75 -0.34 -3.04
C VAL A 58 -8.48 0.86 -2.45
N TRP A 59 -8.25 1.19 -1.19
CA TRP A 59 -8.86 2.36 -0.57
C TRP A 59 -8.35 3.68 -1.16
N ALA A 60 -7.04 3.82 -1.37
CA ALA A 60 -6.45 4.98 -2.04
C ALA A 60 -7.05 5.18 -3.45
N ILE A 61 -7.23 4.09 -4.21
CA ILE A 61 -7.88 4.10 -5.54
C ILE A 61 -9.36 4.46 -5.44
N HIS A 62 -10.06 4.16 -4.34
CA HIS A 62 -11.44 4.61 -4.18
C HIS A 62 -11.53 6.13 -3.94
N LEU A 63 -10.56 6.70 -3.23
CA LEU A 63 -10.52 8.12 -2.89
C LEU A 63 -10.09 8.98 -4.07
N ASP A 64 -8.95 8.66 -4.68
CA ASP A 64 -8.53 9.23 -5.96
C ASP A 64 -8.26 8.12 -6.96
N PRO A 65 -9.27 7.82 -7.79
CA PRO A 65 -9.14 6.75 -8.74
C PRO A 65 -8.36 7.10 -10.03
N GLU A 66 -7.99 8.36 -10.25
CA GLU A 66 -7.21 8.82 -11.41
C GLU A 66 -5.76 9.19 -11.02
N ASP A 67 -5.42 9.06 -9.74
CA ASP A 67 -4.07 9.21 -9.22
C ASP A 67 -3.12 8.18 -9.87
N ALA A 68 -2.28 8.69 -10.77
CA ALA A 68 -1.32 7.88 -11.51
C ALA A 68 -0.27 7.23 -10.59
N ASP A 69 0.12 7.89 -9.50
CA ASP A 69 1.11 7.37 -8.57
C ASP A 69 0.55 6.18 -7.80
N VAL A 70 -0.70 6.26 -7.34
CA VAL A 70 -1.38 5.15 -6.66
C VAL A 70 -1.56 3.96 -7.61
N LEU A 71 -2.02 4.21 -8.83
CA LEU A 71 -2.20 3.16 -9.84
C LEU A 71 -0.88 2.47 -10.19
N ASN A 72 0.20 3.24 -10.36
CA ASN A 72 1.54 2.71 -10.63
C ASN A 72 2.06 1.89 -9.44
N ASN A 73 1.93 2.40 -8.22
CA ASN A 73 2.39 1.71 -7.01
C ASN A 73 1.62 0.41 -6.76
N TYR A 74 0.30 0.42 -6.99
CA TYR A 74 -0.50 -0.80 -6.88
C TYR A 74 -0.18 -1.79 -7.99
N GLY A 75 0.02 -1.32 -9.23
CA GLY A 75 0.47 -2.17 -10.34
C GLY A 75 1.79 -2.87 -10.03
N PHE A 76 2.78 -2.13 -9.52
CA PHE A 76 4.05 -2.69 -9.09
C PHE A 76 3.89 -3.70 -7.92
N PHE A 77 3.01 -3.40 -6.96
CA PHE A 77 2.67 -4.32 -5.87
C PHE A 77 2.08 -5.64 -6.41
N LEU A 78 1.17 -5.56 -7.38
CA LEU A 78 0.58 -6.73 -8.03
C LEU A 78 1.60 -7.53 -8.82
N GLU A 79 2.55 -6.90 -9.49
CA GLU A 79 3.61 -7.61 -10.21
C GLU A 79 4.56 -8.33 -9.23
N THR A 80 4.93 -7.66 -8.14
CA THR A 80 5.94 -8.16 -7.20
C THR A 80 5.39 -9.20 -6.23
N HIS A 81 4.12 -9.06 -5.83
CA HIS A 81 3.48 -9.87 -4.78
C HIS A 81 2.18 -10.54 -5.21
N GLY A 82 1.63 -10.14 -6.36
CA GLY A 82 0.36 -10.62 -6.85
C GLY A 82 0.49 -11.97 -7.56
N GLY A 83 0.07 -13.03 -6.88
CA GLY A 83 -0.52 -14.18 -7.58
C GLY A 83 -1.86 -13.79 -8.22
N LEU A 84 -2.43 -14.68 -9.05
CA LEU A 84 -3.69 -14.51 -9.80
C LEU A 84 -4.82 -13.82 -9.01
N ARG A 85 -4.88 -14.04 -7.69
CA ARG A 85 -5.88 -13.51 -6.76
C ARG A 85 -5.88 -11.98 -6.63
N PHE A 86 -4.72 -11.34 -6.46
CA PHE A 86 -4.64 -9.89 -6.25
C PHE A 86 -5.00 -9.14 -7.55
N SER A 87 -4.50 -9.63 -8.69
CA SER A 87 -4.82 -9.07 -10.02
C SER A 87 -6.31 -9.19 -10.37
N THR A 88 -6.95 -10.30 -9.99
CA THR A 88 -8.41 -10.47 -10.16
C THR A 88 -9.21 -9.44 -9.36
N LEU A 89 -8.82 -9.17 -8.11
CA LEU A 89 -9.47 -8.15 -7.27
C LEU A 89 -9.29 -6.73 -7.81
N PHE A 90 -8.10 -6.38 -8.29
CA PHE A 90 -7.84 -5.10 -8.96
C PHE A 90 -8.72 -4.94 -10.21
N THR A 91 -8.74 -5.95 -11.07
CA THR A 91 -9.52 -5.94 -12.30
C THR A 91 -11.01 -5.81 -12.01
N GLN A 92 -11.54 -6.53 -11.01
CA GLN A 92 -12.94 -6.39 -10.58
C GLN A 92 -13.26 -4.98 -10.06
N HIS A 93 -12.36 -4.37 -9.28
CA HIS A 93 -12.56 -3.01 -8.77
C HIS A 93 -12.55 -1.96 -9.89
N ILE A 94 -11.60 -2.05 -10.82
CA ILE A 94 -11.52 -1.13 -11.97
C ILE A 94 -12.73 -1.30 -12.90
N ILE A 95 -13.14 -2.54 -13.21
CA ILE A 95 -14.30 -2.82 -14.05
C ILE A 95 -15.59 -2.29 -13.39
N HIS A 96 -15.80 -2.55 -12.10
CA HIS A 96 -17.00 -2.07 -11.40
C HIS A 96 -17.10 -0.55 -11.37
N ARG A 97 -15.96 0.15 -11.34
CA ARG A 97 -15.89 1.62 -11.44
C ARG A 97 -16.17 2.14 -12.84
N GLN A 98 -15.56 1.55 -13.87
CA GLN A 98 -15.74 1.95 -15.28
C GLN A 98 -17.20 1.80 -15.73
N MET A 99 -17.94 0.82 -15.18
CA MET A 99 -19.36 0.58 -15.50
C MET A 99 -20.37 1.43 -14.70
N LYS A 100 -19.92 2.22 -13.71
CA LYS A 100 -20.80 3.12 -12.93
C LYS A 100 -20.75 4.58 -13.40
N LYS A 101 -20.10 4.87 -14.53
CA LYS A 101 -20.20 6.15 -15.23
C LYS A 101 -21.33 6.10 -16.27
#